data_AF-A0AAU4AYN9-F1
#
_entry.id   AF-A0AAU4AYN9-F1
#
_cell.length_a   1.000
_cell.length_b   1.000
_cell.length_c   1.000
_cell.angle_alpha   90.00
_cell.angle_beta   90.00
_cell.angle_gamma   90.00
#
_symmetry.space_group_name_H-M   'P 1'
#
loop_
_entity.id
_entity.type
_entity.pdbx_description
1 polymer ?
#
loop_
_entity_poly.entity_id
_entity_poly.type
_entity_poly.pdbx_seq_one_letter_code
_entity_poly.pdbx_strand_id
1 'polypeptide(L)'
;MGKSRRNWAVGALLAAAAVAVAACEPADGLGSSAVSTTTDRLATHALKADGVKVQWLSCSASTGEKQASVDCLGRTEDRQKISVKGRVTEQLDDTCVRGRLTATVGSRQVFDVQGLGNCGKRSPASS
;
A
#
# COMPACT_ATOMS: atom_id res chain seq x y z
N MET A 1 34.84 42.23 -21.43
CA MET A 1 34.95 40.99 -20.63
C MET A 1 35.62 41.30 -19.30
N GLY A 2 35.18 40.69 -18.20
CA GLY A 2 35.76 40.86 -16.85
C GLY A 2 34.76 41.42 -15.83
N LYS A 3 33.88 40.58 -15.28
CA LYS A 3 32.86 41.02 -14.31
C LYS A 3 33.44 41.06 -12.91
N SER A 4 33.45 42.27 -12.39
CA SER A 4 33.97 42.71 -11.10
C SER A 4 33.06 42.32 -9.93
N ARG A 5 33.69 41.79 -8.87
CA ARG A 5 33.48 41.99 -7.41
C ARG A 5 32.05 42.19 -6.87
N ARG A 6 31.70 41.45 -5.81
CA ARG A 6 31.36 41.98 -4.45
C ARG A 6 30.73 40.91 -3.55
N ASN A 7 31.31 40.77 -2.36
CA ASN A 7 30.82 40.04 -1.20
C ASN A 7 29.44 40.57 -0.75
N TRP A 8 28.50 39.65 -0.48
CA TRP A 8 27.28 39.87 0.31
C TRP A 8 27.16 38.63 1.21
N ALA A 9 27.59 38.74 2.48
CA ALA A 9 26.77 39.11 3.62
C ALA A 9 25.88 37.94 4.07
N VAL A 10 26.26 37.40 5.22
CA VAL A 10 25.55 36.41 6.04
C VAL A 10 24.14 36.95 6.33
N GLY A 11 23.12 36.16 5.99
CA GLY A 11 21.73 36.41 6.33
C GLY A 11 21.05 35.10 6.69
N ALA A 12 21.13 34.72 7.96
CA ALA A 12 20.35 33.63 8.53
C ALA A 12 18.88 34.08 8.62
N LEU A 13 17.99 33.41 7.89
CA LEU A 13 16.57 33.38 8.20
C LEU A 13 16.07 31.95 8.09
N LEU A 14 16.07 31.30 9.25
CA LEU A 14 15.29 30.12 9.56
C LEU A 14 13.81 30.44 9.30
N ALA A 15 13.27 29.95 8.20
CA ALA A 15 11.85 29.71 8.09
C ALA A 15 11.65 28.19 8.14
N ALA A 16 11.64 27.66 9.36
CA ALA A 16 11.10 26.34 9.60
C ALA A 16 9.60 26.40 9.24
N ALA A 17 9.27 26.05 8.00
CA ALA A 17 7.92 25.67 7.66
C ALA A 17 7.65 24.35 8.39
N ALA A 18 7.25 24.45 9.65
CA ALA A 18 6.52 23.39 10.33
C ALA A 18 5.17 23.28 9.64
N VAL A 19 5.16 22.70 8.44
CA VAL A 19 3.95 22.10 7.92
C VAL A 19 3.71 20.93 8.87
N ALA A 20 2.88 21.16 9.87
CA ALA A 20 2.32 20.09 10.68
C ALA A 20 1.48 19.25 9.73
N VAL A 21 2.15 18.35 9.01
CA VAL A 21 1.51 17.19 8.44
C VAL A 21 1.06 16.39 9.65
N ALA A 22 -0.17 16.63 10.08
CA ALA A 22 -0.98 15.62 10.76
C ALA A 22 -1.23 14.51 9.72
N ALA A 23 -0.16 13.83 9.32
CA ALA A 23 -0.19 12.71 8.42
C ALA A 23 0.10 11.50 9.28
N CYS A 24 -0.99 10.89 9.74
CA CYS A 24 -1.06 9.58 10.37
C CYS A 24 -0.81 9.55 11.90
N GLU A 25 -1.78 10.03 12.66
CA GLU A 25 -2.05 9.42 13.97
C GLU A 25 -2.93 8.17 13.73
N PRO A 26 -2.44 6.95 14.00
CA PRO A 26 -3.33 5.81 14.16
C PRO A 26 -3.94 5.90 15.56
N ALA A 27 -5.20 6.33 15.61
CA ALA A 27 -6.05 6.14 16.77
C ALA A 27 -6.30 4.63 16.96
N ASP A 28 -5.88 4.12 18.11
CA ASP A 28 -6.24 2.85 18.75
C ASP A 28 -6.91 1.78 17.87
N GLY A 29 -6.10 0.99 17.18
CA GLY A 29 -6.52 -0.16 16.37
C GLY A 29 -5.42 -0.55 15.39
N LEU A 30 -5.41 -1.81 14.94
CA LEU A 30 -4.53 -2.35 13.88
C LEU A 30 -4.11 -1.23 12.92
N GLY A 31 -2.86 -0.76 12.98
CA GLY A 31 -2.49 0.52 12.36
C GLY A 31 -2.84 0.51 10.88
N SER A 32 -3.90 1.23 10.48
CA SER A 32 -4.45 1.22 9.11
C SER A 32 -3.38 1.55 8.07
N SER A 33 -2.40 2.38 8.43
CA SER A 33 -1.23 2.71 7.62
C SER A 33 -0.24 1.54 7.46
N ALA A 34 0.03 0.79 8.54
CA ALA A 34 0.87 -0.41 8.48
C ALA A 34 0.18 -1.54 7.70
N VAL A 35 -1.13 -1.72 7.90
CA VAL A 35 -1.97 -2.67 7.15
C VAL A 35 -1.98 -2.31 5.67
N SER A 36 -2.20 -1.03 5.33
CA SER A 36 -2.23 -0.57 3.95
C SER A 36 -0.88 -0.78 3.29
N THR A 37 0.21 -0.31 3.89
CA THR A 37 1.55 -0.40 3.31
C THR A 37 2.00 -1.84 3.11
N THR A 38 1.72 -2.71 4.07
CA THR A 38 2.01 -4.15 3.96
C THR A 38 1.17 -4.78 2.88
N THR A 39 -0.12 -4.47 2.82
CA THR A 39 -1.01 -5.01 1.79
C THR A 39 -0.66 -4.48 0.40
N ASP A 40 -0.27 -3.22 0.25
CA ASP A 40 0.25 -2.62 -0.99
C ASP A 40 1.42 -3.42 -1.53
N ARG A 41 2.42 -3.71 -0.67
CA ARG A 41 3.61 -4.48 -1.05
C ARG A 41 3.26 -5.91 -1.42
N LEU A 42 2.48 -6.59 -0.59
CA LEU A 42 2.12 -7.99 -0.82
C LEU A 42 1.21 -8.18 -2.03
N ALA A 43 0.22 -7.30 -2.23
CA ALA A 43 -0.67 -7.33 -3.38
C ALA A 43 0.09 -7.02 -4.66
N THR A 44 0.97 -6.01 -4.65
CA THR A 44 1.82 -5.71 -5.80
C THR A 44 2.73 -6.89 -6.14
N HIS A 45 3.32 -7.54 -5.13
CA HIS A 45 4.17 -8.71 -5.35
C HIS A 45 3.39 -9.91 -5.91
N ALA A 46 2.21 -10.20 -5.37
CA ALA A 46 1.33 -11.28 -5.86
C ALA A 46 0.90 -11.04 -7.32
N LEU A 47 0.53 -9.81 -7.67
CA LEU A 47 0.17 -9.43 -9.04
C LEU A 47 1.35 -9.61 -10.01
N LYS A 48 2.55 -9.17 -9.61
CA LYS A 48 3.76 -9.33 -10.44
C LYS A 48 4.17 -10.79 -10.59
N ALA A 49 4.01 -11.61 -9.55
CA ALA A 49 4.28 -13.04 -9.59
C ALA A 49 3.34 -13.78 -10.56
N ASP A 50 2.10 -13.31 -10.71
CA ASP A 50 1.14 -13.82 -11.70
C ASP A 50 1.34 -13.21 -13.12
N GLY A 51 2.39 -12.40 -13.31
CA GLY A 51 2.73 -11.80 -14.61
C GLY A 51 1.98 -10.51 -14.95
N VAL A 52 1.27 -9.90 -14.00
CA VAL A 52 0.57 -8.63 -14.20
C VAL A 52 1.55 -7.46 -14.20
N LYS A 53 1.61 -6.71 -15.31
CA LYS A 53 2.39 -5.48 -15.45
C LYS A 53 1.71 -4.30 -14.76
N VAL A 54 1.97 -4.10 -13.47
CA VAL A 54 1.39 -3.02 -12.67
C VAL A 54 2.07 -1.69 -13.00
N GLN A 55 1.30 -0.71 -13.49
CA GLN A 55 1.77 0.67 -13.70
C GLN A 55 1.77 1.45 -12.39
N TRP A 56 0.67 1.35 -11.63
CA TRP A 56 0.55 1.89 -10.28
C TRP A 56 -0.53 1.13 -9.52
N LEU A 57 -0.41 1.11 -8.21
CA LEU A 57 -1.37 0.53 -7.28
C LEU A 57 -1.33 1.35 -5.99
N SER A 58 -2.50 1.57 -5.39
CA SER A 58 -2.66 2.27 -4.13
C SER A 58 -3.75 1.57 -3.32
N CYS A 59 -3.42 1.16 -2.10
CA CYS A 59 -4.36 0.59 -1.16
C CYS A 59 -4.86 1.62 -0.16
N SER A 60 -6.04 1.35 0.37
CA SER A 60 -6.56 1.99 1.56
C SER A 60 -7.14 0.91 2.46
N ALA A 61 -6.75 0.95 3.73
CA ALA A 61 -7.29 0.07 4.76
C ALA A 61 -8.19 0.90 5.68
N SER A 62 -9.41 0.41 5.88
CA SER A 62 -10.38 0.99 6.80
C SER A 62 -10.67 0.00 7.90
N THR A 63 -10.26 0.30 9.12
CA THR A 63 -10.52 -0.51 10.31
C THR A 63 -11.98 -0.36 10.74
N GLY A 64 -12.72 -1.46 10.80
CA GLY A 64 -14.00 -1.55 11.49
C GLY A 64 -13.85 -2.27 12.82
N GLU A 65 -14.93 -2.31 13.63
CA GLU A 65 -14.91 -2.80 15.02
C GLU A 65 -14.35 -4.22 15.22
N LYS A 66 -14.39 -5.08 14.19
CA LYS A 66 -13.91 -6.48 14.25
C LYS A 66 -13.05 -6.92 13.07
N GLN A 67 -12.85 -6.07 12.07
CA GLN A 67 -12.19 -6.42 10.81
C GLN A 67 -11.79 -5.16 10.05
N ALA A 68 -10.65 -5.19 9.37
CA ALA A 68 -10.21 -4.15 8.47
C ALA A 68 -10.63 -4.48 7.03
N SER A 69 -11.26 -3.53 6.35
CA SER A 69 -11.56 -3.64 4.92
C SER A 69 -10.42 -3.03 4.13
N VAL A 70 -9.90 -3.76 3.14
CA VAL A 70 -8.88 -3.27 2.24
C VAL A 70 -9.48 -3.09 0.84
N ASP A 71 -9.28 -1.91 0.28
CA ASP A 71 -9.59 -1.60 -1.11
C ASP A 71 -8.34 -1.03 -1.77
N CYS A 72 -7.78 -1.77 -2.72
CA CYS A 72 -6.70 -1.31 -3.57
C CYS A 72 -7.19 -1.08 -4.98
N LEU A 73 -6.77 0.05 -5.53
CA LEU A 73 -7.04 0.45 -6.89
C LEU A 73 -5.72 0.67 -7.61
N GLY A 74 -5.66 0.26 -8.86
CA GLY A 74 -4.47 0.43 -9.67
C GLY A 74 -4.79 0.39 -11.15
N ARG A 75 -3.73 0.46 -11.96
CA ARG A 75 -3.79 0.20 -13.39
C ARG A 75 -2.60 -0.61 -13.85
N THR A 76 -2.80 -1.43 -14.88
CA THR A 76 -1.73 -2.08 -15.61
C THR A 76 -1.10 -1.13 -16.63
N GLU A 77 0.08 -1.47 -17.14
CA GLU A 77 0.72 -0.74 -18.24
C GLU A 77 -0.17 -0.71 -19.49
N ASP A 78 -0.91 -1.79 -19.75
CA ASP A 78 -1.91 -1.89 -20.84
C ASP A 78 -3.22 -1.14 -20.56
N ARG A 79 -3.24 -0.25 -19.55
CA ARG A 79 -4.39 0.56 -19.10
C ARG A 79 -5.59 -0.22 -18.56
N GLN A 80 -5.42 -1.50 -18.19
CA GLN A 80 -6.48 -2.27 -17.55
C GLN A 80 -6.61 -1.85 -16.07
N LYS A 81 -7.84 -1.79 -15.55
CA LYS A 81 -8.08 -1.45 -14.14
C LYS A 81 -7.68 -2.62 -13.26
N ILE A 82 -6.90 -2.37 -12.21
CA ILE A 82 -6.61 -3.33 -11.15
C ILE A 82 -7.50 -2.99 -9.96
N SER A 83 -8.17 -3.98 -9.39
CA SER A 83 -8.93 -3.85 -8.15
C SER A 83 -8.57 -5.02 -7.26
N VAL A 84 -8.09 -4.73 -6.06
CA VAL A 84 -7.89 -5.76 -5.02
C VAL A 84 -8.80 -5.39 -3.87
N LYS A 85 -9.71 -6.29 -3.51
CA LYS A 85 -10.65 -6.06 -2.41
C LYS A 85 -10.57 -7.21 -1.44
N GLY A 86 -10.71 -6.89 -0.16
CA GLY A 86 -10.71 -7.94 0.84
C GLY A 86 -11.08 -7.46 2.22
N ARG A 87 -11.28 -8.44 3.10
CA ARG A 87 -11.46 -8.21 4.53
C ARG A 87 -10.35 -8.93 5.26
N VAL A 88 -9.58 -8.14 6.00
CA VAL A 88 -8.51 -8.56 6.88
C VAL A 88 -9.08 -8.66 8.28
N THR A 89 -9.02 -9.86 8.86
CA THR A 89 -9.46 -10.10 10.23
C THR A 89 -8.31 -10.03 11.21
N GLU A 90 -7.10 -10.28 10.74
CA GLU A 90 -5.92 -10.43 11.58
C GLU A 90 -4.67 -10.07 10.78
N GLN A 91 -3.80 -9.25 11.36
CA GLN A 91 -2.46 -8.99 10.83
C GLN A 91 -1.46 -9.54 11.84
N LEU A 92 -0.59 -10.44 11.39
CA LEU A 92 0.57 -10.90 12.15
C LEU A 92 1.80 -10.22 11.53
N ASP A 93 2.35 -9.25 12.26
CA ASP A 93 3.55 -8.49 11.89
C ASP A 93 3.40 -7.77 10.52
N ASP A 94 4.53 -7.42 9.88
CA ASP A 94 4.59 -6.80 8.55
C ASP A 94 4.66 -7.83 7.40
N THR A 95 4.44 -9.12 7.69
CA THR A 95 4.68 -10.22 6.73
C THR A 95 3.51 -11.14 6.49
N CYS A 96 2.47 -11.07 7.33
CA CYS A 96 1.26 -11.87 7.19
C CYS A 96 0.00 -11.04 7.40
N VAL A 97 -0.86 -11.07 6.39
CA VAL A 97 -2.21 -10.50 6.45
C VAL A 97 -3.20 -11.65 6.24
N ARG A 98 -3.98 -11.99 7.28
CA ARG A 98 -5.05 -12.99 7.18
C ARG A 98 -6.37 -12.35 6.84
N GLY A 99 -7.04 -12.93 5.86
CA GLY A 99 -8.28 -12.40 5.34
C GLY A 99 -8.52 -12.80 3.89
N ARG A 100 -9.78 -12.82 3.46
CA ARG A 100 -10.09 -13.09 2.06
C ARG A 100 -9.77 -11.86 1.24
N LEU A 101 -8.89 -12.02 0.26
CA LEU A 101 -8.43 -11.00 -0.67
C LEU A 101 -8.62 -11.53 -2.08
N THR A 102 -9.34 -10.76 -2.89
CA THR A 102 -9.62 -11.06 -4.29
C THR A 102 -9.03 -9.96 -5.14
N ALA A 103 -8.23 -10.32 -6.14
CA ALA A 103 -7.71 -9.38 -7.12
C ALA A 103 -8.31 -9.63 -8.49
N THR A 104 -8.67 -8.53 -9.16
CA THR A 104 -9.27 -8.50 -10.48
C THR A 104 -8.54 -7.50 -11.35
N VAL A 105 -8.25 -7.89 -12.59
CA VAL A 105 -7.72 -7.02 -13.64
C VAL A 105 -8.74 -6.96 -14.77
N GLY A 106 -9.26 -5.76 -15.04
CA GLY A 106 -10.40 -5.58 -15.93
C GLY A 106 -11.63 -6.32 -15.40
N SER A 107 -12.04 -7.38 -16.10
CA SER A 107 -13.13 -8.28 -15.72
C SER A 107 -12.66 -9.66 -15.27
N ARG A 108 -11.34 -9.92 -15.27
CA ARG A 108 -10.76 -11.23 -14.96
C ARG A 108 -10.25 -11.26 -13.52
N GLN A 109 -10.71 -12.24 -12.74
CA GLN A 109 -10.12 -12.54 -11.44
C GLN A 109 -8.72 -13.14 -11.65
N VAL A 110 -7.73 -12.54 -11.01
CA VAL A 110 -6.32 -12.98 -11.04
C VAL A 110 -6.09 -13.98 -9.91
N PHE A 111 -6.56 -13.65 -8.70
CA PHE A 111 -6.47 -14.55 -7.56
C PHE A 111 -7.60 -14.31 -6.55
N ASP A 112 -7.91 -15.35 -5.78
CA ASP A 112 -8.72 -15.28 -4.56
C ASP A 112 -8.01 -16.12 -3.49
N VAL A 113 -7.53 -15.46 -2.44
CA VAL A 113 -6.71 -16.06 -1.40
C VAL A 113 -7.24 -15.69 -0.02
N GLN A 114 -7.03 -16.55 0.98
CA GLN A 114 -7.46 -16.29 2.37
C GLN A 114 -6.39 -15.63 3.24
N GLY A 115 -5.31 -15.19 2.62
CA GLY A 115 -4.29 -14.37 3.24
C GLY A 115 -3.20 -14.04 2.23
N LEU A 116 -2.49 -12.94 2.48
CA LEU A 116 -1.31 -12.54 1.72
C LEU A 116 -0.06 -12.67 2.59
N GLY A 117 1.04 -13.08 1.95
CA GLY A 117 2.30 -13.35 2.62
C GLY A 117 2.39 -14.79 3.13
N ASN A 118 3.29 -15.02 4.09
CA ASN A 118 3.61 -16.36 4.59
C ASN A 118 2.75 -16.73 5.82
N CYS A 119 1.44 -16.48 5.75
CA CYS A 119 0.48 -16.72 6.85
C CYS A 119 0.30 -18.19 7.24
N GLY A 120 0.91 -19.09 6.48
CA GLY A 120 1.07 -20.48 6.83
C GLY A 120 2.18 -21.10 6.00
N LYS A 121 3.00 -21.93 6.64
CA LYS A 121 3.02 -23.29 6.09
C LYS A 121 1.56 -23.78 6.11
N ARG A 122 1.02 -24.23 4.95
CA ARG A 122 -0.36 -24.74 4.66
C ARG A 122 -1.35 -23.65 4.19
N SER A 123 -2.05 -23.72 3.06
CA SER A 123 -2.01 -24.46 1.80
C SER A 123 -2.97 -23.71 0.83
N PRO A 124 -2.74 -23.73 -0.49
CA PRO A 124 -3.76 -23.34 -1.46
C PRO A 124 -4.94 -24.30 -1.33
N ALA A 125 -6.16 -23.76 -1.21
CA ALA A 125 -7.36 -24.57 -1.32
C ALA A 125 -7.49 -24.99 -2.80
N SER A 126 -7.02 -26.19 -3.10
CA SER A 126 -7.26 -26.89 -4.36
C SER A 126 -7.30 -28.39 -4.05
N SER A 127 -8.48 -28.95 -3.88
CA SER A 127 -8.83 -30.36 -4.10
C SER A 127 -10.34 -30.46 -4.25
#